data_AF-H0ADI6-F1
#
_entry.id   AF-H0ADI6-F1
#
_cell.length_a   1.000
_cell.length_b   1.000
_cell.length_c   1.000
_cell.angle_alpha   90.00
_cell.angle_beta   90.00
_cell.angle_gamma   90.00
#
_symmetry.space_group_name_H-M   'P 1'
#
loop_
_entity.id
_entity.type
_entity.pdbx_description
1 polymer ?
#
loop_
_entity_poly.entity_id
_entity_poly.type
_entity_poly.pdbx_seq_one_letter_code
_entity_poly.pdbx_strand_id
1 'polypeptide(L)'
;ETQGIGQDAKVRFMDENVKMPVTEDLLGRVLDGKGDPIDDGPEVIPDEERDIQGEAINPSSRELPEVLEEFPELEDPQTGDKIINRTVLIANTSNMPVAAREASIYTGVTIAEYFRDMGLDVALMADSTSRWAEAMREISARLEEMPGERGYPAYLSSRLAEFYERAGRVEPLGMDDPGSVSIVGAVSPPGGDFSEPVTQNTLRVVKNFWALDKDLGIDKPFL
;
A
#
# COMPACT_ATOMS: atom_id res chain seq x y z
N GLU A 1 -15.89 -11.36 -3.86
CA GLU A 1 -17.38 -11.42 -3.83
C GLU A 1 -17.82 -12.88 -3.86
N THR A 2 -19.07 -13.21 -3.50
CA THR A 2 -19.55 -14.61 -3.48
C THR A 2 -20.32 -15.03 -4.73
N GLN A 3 -20.45 -14.16 -5.74
CA GLN A 3 -21.03 -14.55 -7.03
C GLN A 3 -20.19 -15.66 -7.68
N GLY A 4 -20.87 -16.72 -8.14
CA GLY A 4 -20.23 -17.90 -8.74
C GLY A 4 -19.84 -19.01 -7.76
N ILE A 5 -19.89 -18.78 -6.44
CA ILE A 5 -19.64 -19.82 -5.44
C ILE A 5 -20.92 -20.66 -5.24
N GLY A 6 -20.91 -21.90 -5.73
CA GLY A 6 -22.00 -22.86 -5.52
C GLY A 6 -22.08 -23.34 -4.07
N GLN A 7 -23.25 -23.84 -3.64
CA GLN A 7 -23.44 -24.36 -2.27
C GLN A 7 -22.57 -25.59 -1.95
N ASP A 8 -22.06 -26.28 -2.98
CA ASP A 8 -21.15 -27.43 -2.86
C ASP A 8 -19.66 -27.02 -2.70
N ALA A 9 -19.35 -25.72 -2.69
CA ALA A 9 -17.99 -25.21 -2.54
C ALA A 9 -17.41 -25.59 -1.18
N LYS A 10 -16.22 -26.19 -1.19
CA LYS A 10 -15.54 -26.64 0.02
C LYS A 10 -14.60 -25.57 0.55
N VAL A 11 -14.92 -25.03 1.72
CA VAL A 11 -14.01 -24.17 2.48
C VAL A 11 -12.96 -25.05 3.16
N ARG A 12 -11.69 -24.68 3.02
CA ARG A 12 -10.59 -25.17 3.85
C ARG A 12 -10.06 -23.98 4.64
N PHE A 13 -10.06 -24.08 5.96
CA PHE A 13 -9.35 -23.12 6.79
C PHE A 13 -7.86 -23.38 6.66
N MET A 14 -7.11 -22.33 6.31
CA MET A 14 -5.67 -22.25 6.49
C MET A 14 -5.51 -21.71 7.92
N ASP A 15 -4.86 -22.45 8.82
CA ASP A 15 -4.82 -22.13 10.26
C ASP A 15 -3.71 -21.10 10.59
N GLU A 16 -3.41 -20.22 9.62
CA GLU A 16 -2.30 -19.28 9.60
C GLU A 16 -2.78 -17.91 9.11
N ASN A 17 -2.11 -16.84 9.54
CA ASN A 17 -2.32 -15.51 8.97
C ASN A 17 -1.90 -15.51 7.49
N VAL A 18 -2.49 -14.63 6.69
CA VAL A 18 -1.96 -14.37 5.33
C VAL A 18 -0.58 -13.76 5.46
N LYS A 19 0.39 -14.33 4.74
CA LYS A 19 1.79 -13.92 4.71
C LYS A 19 2.18 -13.40 3.32
N MET A 20 3.11 -12.48 3.29
CA MET A 20 3.84 -12.02 2.12
C MET A 20 5.15 -12.80 1.99
N PRO A 21 5.41 -13.48 0.85
CA PRO A 21 6.75 -13.95 0.51
C PRO A 21 7.68 -12.74 0.24
N VAL A 22 8.80 -12.64 0.95
CA VAL A 22 9.78 -11.56 0.77
C VAL A 22 11.16 -12.09 0.39
N THR A 23 11.82 -11.38 -0.52
CA THR A 23 13.15 -11.67 -1.06
C THR A 23 13.74 -10.41 -1.73
N GLU A 24 15.05 -10.37 -1.93
CA GLU A 24 15.73 -9.32 -2.70
C GLU A 24 15.27 -9.28 -4.18
N ASP A 25 14.89 -10.43 -4.74
CA ASP A 25 14.37 -10.60 -6.12
C ASP A 25 13.01 -9.89 -6.37
N LEU A 26 12.46 -9.20 -5.37
CA LEU A 26 11.29 -8.31 -5.51
C LEU A 26 11.62 -6.97 -6.19
N LEU A 27 12.89 -6.55 -6.23
CA LEU A 27 13.27 -5.29 -6.89
C LEU A 27 13.05 -5.38 -8.40
N GLY A 28 12.38 -4.38 -8.97
CA GLY A 28 11.96 -4.38 -10.38
C GLY A 28 10.67 -5.15 -10.67
N ARG A 29 10.03 -5.76 -9.66
CA ARG A 29 8.79 -6.53 -9.82
C ARG A 29 7.54 -5.65 -9.67
N VAL A 30 6.47 -6.09 -10.34
CA VAL A 30 5.11 -5.54 -10.19
C VAL A 30 4.21 -6.61 -9.60
N LEU A 31 3.57 -6.31 -8.48
CA LEU A 31 2.79 -7.24 -7.67
C LEU A 31 1.33 -6.79 -7.53
N ASP A 32 0.42 -7.72 -7.29
CA ASP A 32 -0.93 -7.44 -6.83
C ASP A 32 -0.97 -7.15 -5.31
N GLY A 33 -2.17 -6.92 -4.76
CA GLY A 33 -2.34 -6.62 -3.34
C GLY A 33 -1.92 -7.72 -2.35
N LYS A 34 -1.64 -8.95 -2.81
CA LYS A 34 -1.11 -10.06 -1.98
C LYS A 34 0.39 -10.28 -2.12
N GLY A 35 1.02 -9.70 -3.15
CA GLY A 35 2.37 -10.05 -3.54
C GLY A 35 2.46 -11.06 -4.69
N ASP A 36 1.35 -11.45 -5.32
CA ASP A 36 1.41 -12.29 -6.52
C ASP A 36 1.93 -11.44 -7.70
N PRO A 37 2.94 -11.88 -8.49
CA PRO A 37 3.43 -11.11 -9.62
C PRO A 37 2.40 -10.90 -10.73
N ILE A 38 2.40 -9.71 -11.32
CA ILE A 38 1.54 -9.30 -12.44
C ILE A 38 2.34 -8.71 -13.61
N ASP A 39 3.63 -9.04 -13.68
CA ASP A 39 4.62 -8.55 -14.65
C ASP A 39 5.06 -9.60 -15.70
N ASP A 40 4.32 -10.71 -15.81
CA ASP A 40 4.67 -11.89 -16.60
C ASP A 40 6.05 -12.52 -16.26
N GLY A 41 6.67 -12.11 -15.15
CA GLY A 41 7.91 -12.70 -14.63
C GLY A 41 7.70 -14.03 -13.90
N PRO A 42 8.79 -14.71 -13.48
CA PRO A 42 8.70 -15.96 -12.73
C PRO A 42 8.06 -15.75 -11.34
N GLU A 43 7.52 -16.84 -10.77
CA GLU A 43 7.08 -16.86 -9.38
C GLU A 43 8.21 -16.43 -8.44
N VAL A 44 7.86 -15.68 -7.39
CA VAL A 44 8.81 -15.22 -6.37
C VAL A 44 9.18 -16.41 -5.49
N ILE A 45 10.48 -16.65 -5.32
CA ILE A 45 11.02 -17.64 -4.37
C ILE A 45 11.36 -16.87 -3.08
N PRO A 46 10.64 -17.07 -1.96
CA PRO A 46 10.88 -16.32 -0.73
C PRO A 46 12.16 -16.74 -0.02
N ASP A 47 12.85 -15.75 0.55
CA ASP A 47 13.84 -15.95 1.61
C ASP A 47 13.15 -16.05 2.99
N GLU A 48 12.07 -15.29 3.18
CA GLU A 48 11.27 -15.23 4.42
C GLU A 48 9.76 -15.08 4.07
N GLU A 49 8.87 -15.46 4.98
CA GLU A 49 7.44 -15.15 4.91
C GLU A 49 7.03 -14.25 6.09
N ARG A 50 6.36 -13.11 5.82
CA ARG A 50 5.93 -12.14 6.84
C ARG A 50 4.42 -11.93 6.88
N ASP A 51 3.79 -11.96 8.05
CA ASP A 51 2.35 -11.72 8.21
C ASP A 51 1.89 -10.35 7.65
N ILE A 52 0.82 -10.33 6.86
CA ILE A 52 0.19 -9.12 6.26
C ILE A 52 -1.29 -8.92 6.59
N GLN A 53 -1.98 -9.93 7.15
CA GLN A 53 -3.41 -9.93 7.51
C GLN A 53 -4.42 -9.56 6.39
N GLY A 54 -4.92 -10.58 5.68
CA GLY A 54 -6.16 -10.49 4.89
C GLY A 54 -6.13 -11.25 3.55
N GLU A 55 -7.11 -12.12 3.30
CA GLU A 55 -7.21 -12.93 2.07
C GLU A 55 -7.67 -12.11 0.86
N ALA A 56 -7.08 -12.33 -0.32
CA ALA A 56 -7.49 -11.70 -1.58
C ALA A 56 -7.39 -12.63 -2.80
N ILE A 57 -8.06 -12.27 -3.91
CA ILE A 57 -8.07 -13.05 -5.17
C ILE A 57 -8.25 -12.13 -6.41
N ASN A 58 -7.33 -12.30 -7.38
CA ASN A 58 -7.36 -12.04 -8.84
C ASN A 58 -7.36 -10.56 -9.39
N PRO A 59 -6.43 -10.20 -10.32
CA PRO A 59 -6.11 -8.81 -10.70
C PRO A 59 -6.63 -8.28 -12.06
N SER A 60 -6.26 -7.01 -12.35
CA SER A 60 -6.48 -6.20 -13.57
C SER A 60 -7.81 -5.41 -13.62
N SER A 61 -7.90 -4.13 -14.02
CA SER A 61 -6.89 -3.12 -14.45
C SER A 61 -7.36 -1.66 -14.25
N ARG A 62 -6.53 -0.65 -14.60
CA ARG A 62 -6.77 0.83 -14.68
C ARG A 62 -6.49 1.70 -13.44
N GLU A 63 -5.21 2.05 -13.30
CA GLU A 63 -4.63 3.37 -12.91
C GLU A 63 -3.09 3.26 -12.88
N LEU A 64 -2.57 2.05 -12.68
CA LEU A 64 -1.18 1.60 -12.81
C LEU A 64 -0.38 1.97 -14.11
N PRO A 65 -0.96 2.10 -15.33
CA PRO A 65 -0.17 2.08 -16.57
C PRO A 65 0.93 3.14 -16.70
N GLU A 66 0.69 4.38 -16.26
CA GLU A 66 1.62 5.51 -16.49
C GLU A 66 2.96 5.30 -15.77
N VAL A 67 2.92 4.87 -14.51
CA VAL A 67 4.12 4.51 -13.72
C VAL A 67 4.89 3.35 -14.35
N LEU A 68 4.19 2.37 -14.95
CA LEU A 68 4.83 1.24 -15.63
C LEU A 68 5.47 1.61 -16.98
N GLU A 69 4.97 2.66 -17.64
CA GLU A 69 5.56 3.18 -18.87
C GLU A 69 6.75 4.13 -18.57
N GLU A 70 6.70 4.91 -17.49
CA GLU A 70 7.73 5.89 -17.14
C GLU A 70 8.94 5.32 -16.38
N PHE A 71 8.71 4.51 -15.33
CA PHE A 71 9.79 4.09 -14.42
C PHE A 71 10.90 3.22 -15.07
N PRO A 72 10.62 2.41 -16.11
CA PRO A 72 11.67 1.75 -16.89
C PRO A 72 12.53 2.69 -17.74
N GLU A 73 12.02 3.88 -18.08
CA GLU A 73 12.76 4.87 -18.88
C GLU A 73 13.51 5.88 -18.01
N LEU A 74 13.02 6.18 -16.81
CA LEU A 74 13.68 7.07 -15.85
C LEU A 74 14.99 6.50 -15.32
N GLU A 75 16.06 7.30 -15.38
CA GLU A 75 17.38 6.98 -14.81
C GLU A 75 17.52 7.54 -13.40
N ASP A 76 18.08 6.74 -12.49
CA ASP A 76 18.43 7.16 -11.15
C ASP A 76 19.66 8.07 -11.19
N PRO A 77 19.58 9.34 -10.75
CA PRO A 77 20.71 10.26 -10.77
C PRO A 77 21.87 9.85 -9.84
N GLN A 78 21.68 8.87 -8.94
CA GLN A 78 22.75 8.37 -8.06
C GLN A 78 23.54 7.20 -8.65
N THR A 79 22.87 6.25 -9.30
CA THR A 79 23.49 5.01 -9.82
C THR A 79 23.70 5.01 -11.34
N GLY A 80 22.83 5.72 -12.08
CA GLY A 80 22.74 5.64 -13.54
C GLY A 80 21.91 4.44 -14.06
N ASP A 81 21.42 3.57 -13.17
CA ASP A 81 20.49 2.49 -13.53
C ASP A 81 19.05 3.01 -13.66
N LYS A 82 18.16 2.20 -14.25
CA LYS A 82 16.73 2.57 -14.34
C LYS A 82 16.06 2.51 -12.96
N ILE A 83 15.22 3.50 -12.65
CA ILE A 83 14.53 3.61 -11.34
C ILE A 83 13.71 2.36 -11.02
N ILE A 84 13.11 1.72 -12.04
CA ILE A 84 12.38 0.46 -11.86
C ILE A 84 13.23 -0.62 -11.16
N ASN A 85 14.54 -0.72 -11.45
CA ASN A 85 15.43 -1.75 -10.90
C ASN A 85 15.62 -1.67 -9.38
N ARG A 86 15.22 -0.57 -8.73
CA ARG A 86 15.20 -0.42 -7.26
C ARG A 86 13.84 -0.05 -6.70
N THR A 87 12.77 -0.35 -7.44
CA THR A 87 11.39 -0.07 -7.07
C THR A 87 10.61 -1.39 -7.00
N VAL A 88 9.75 -1.53 -5.99
CA VAL A 88 8.70 -2.57 -5.95
C VAL A 88 7.37 -1.87 -6.15
N LEU A 89 6.59 -2.28 -7.14
CA LEU A 89 5.29 -1.66 -7.44
C LEU A 89 4.15 -2.58 -7.00
N ILE A 90 3.30 -2.11 -6.10
CA ILE A 90 2.07 -2.82 -5.70
C ILE A 90 0.88 -2.11 -6.32
N ALA A 91 0.15 -2.84 -7.18
CA ALA A 91 -0.97 -2.30 -7.89
C ALA A 91 -2.31 -2.67 -7.24
N ASN A 92 -3.16 -1.68 -7.02
CA ASN A 92 -4.58 -1.90 -6.80
C ASN A 92 -5.41 -1.23 -7.89
N THR A 93 -6.39 -1.94 -8.46
CA THR A 93 -7.13 -1.46 -9.64
C THR A 93 -8.60 -1.19 -9.33
N SER A 94 -9.21 -0.29 -10.09
CA SER A 94 -10.48 0.34 -9.75
C SER A 94 -11.68 -0.63 -9.59
N ASN A 95 -11.59 -1.81 -10.19
CA ASN A 95 -12.54 -2.92 -10.11
C ASN A 95 -12.18 -4.03 -9.10
N MET A 96 -11.04 -3.95 -8.40
CA MET A 96 -10.68 -4.96 -7.40
C MET A 96 -11.65 -4.96 -6.20
N PRO A 97 -11.84 -6.12 -5.54
CA PRO A 97 -12.57 -6.19 -4.28
C PRO A 97 -11.98 -5.24 -3.24
N VAL A 98 -12.88 -4.67 -2.44
CA VAL A 98 -12.56 -3.68 -1.39
C VAL A 98 -11.44 -4.16 -0.45
N ALA A 99 -11.46 -5.43 -0.04
CA ALA A 99 -10.45 -6.05 0.83
C ALA A 99 -9.04 -6.07 0.20
N ALA A 100 -8.91 -6.12 -1.13
CA ALA A 100 -7.60 -6.04 -1.76
C ALA A 100 -6.92 -4.68 -1.53
N ARG A 101 -7.69 -3.59 -1.40
CA ARG A 101 -7.16 -2.25 -1.12
C ARG A 101 -6.60 -2.12 0.29
N GLU A 102 -7.16 -2.89 1.23
CA GLU A 102 -6.65 -3.02 2.59
C GLU A 102 -5.35 -3.84 2.59
N ALA A 103 -5.33 -5.00 1.91
CA ALA A 103 -4.13 -5.83 1.79
C ALA A 103 -2.94 -5.11 1.12
N SER A 104 -3.16 -4.40 0.00
CA SER A 104 -2.09 -3.70 -0.75
C SER A 104 -1.23 -2.79 0.14
N ILE A 105 -1.83 -2.09 1.10
CA ILE A 105 -1.13 -1.18 2.00
C ILE A 105 -0.27 -1.94 3.00
N TYR A 106 -0.77 -3.02 3.60
CA TYR A 106 -0.01 -3.86 4.52
C TYR A 106 1.13 -4.60 3.82
N THR A 107 0.89 -5.12 2.62
CA THR A 107 1.92 -5.71 1.74
C THR A 107 3.05 -4.71 1.48
N GLY A 108 2.73 -3.48 1.09
CA GLY A 108 3.74 -2.45 0.79
C GLY A 108 4.62 -2.09 1.96
N VAL A 109 4.04 -1.85 3.15
CA VAL A 109 4.84 -1.52 4.32
C VAL A 109 5.62 -2.73 4.84
N THR A 110 5.11 -3.95 4.70
CA THR A 110 5.85 -5.17 5.09
C THR A 110 7.08 -5.40 4.19
N ILE A 111 7.00 -5.14 2.89
CA ILE A 111 8.16 -5.16 1.98
C ILE A 111 9.14 -4.02 2.32
N ALA A 112 8.65 -2.81 2.62
CA ALA A 112 9.51 -1.71 3.02
C ALA A 112 10.25 -1.98 4.34
N GLU A 113 9.60 -2.65 5.29
CA GLU A 113 10.24 -3.09 6.53
C GLU A 113 11.25 -4.21 6.30
N TYR A 114 11.02 -5.13 5.37
CA TYR A 114 12.00 -6.15 5.01
C TYR A 114 13.32 -5.53 4.52
N PHE A 115 13.24 -4.61 3.56
CA PHE A 115 14.42 -3.89 3.07
C PHE A 115 15.06 -2.96 4.14
N ARG A 116 14.26 -2.34 5.02
CA ARG A 116 14.77 -1.62 6.21
C ARG A 116 15.59 -2.52 7.12
N ASP A 117 15.11 -3.74 7.37
CA ASP A 117 15.76 -4.69 8.27
C ASP A 117 17.07 -5.24 7.67
N MET A 118 17.29 -5.06 6.37
CA MET A 118 18.57 -5.25 5.65
C MET A 118 19.52 -4.04 5.72
N GLY A 119 19.15 -2.98 6.46
CA GLY A 119 19.96 -1.77 6.59
C GLY A 119 19.71 -0.71 5.51
N LEU A 120 18.67 -0.85 4.68
CA LEU A 120 18.39 0.09 3.58
C LEU A 120 17.46 1.24 4.02
N ASP A 121 17.60 2.39 3.34
CA ASP A 121 16.68 3.52 3.43
C ASP A 121 15.59 3.40 2.36
N VAL A 122 14.34 3.17 2.79
CA VAL A 122 13.18 2.92 1.91
C VAL A 122 12.20 4.08 1.96
N ALA A 123 11.84 4.59 0.77
CA ALA A 123 10.73 5.53 0.60
C ALA A 123 9.48 4.77 0.11
N LEU A 124 8.42 4.74 0.93
CA LEU A 124 7.14 4.13 0.58
C LEU A 124 6.15 5.22 0.19
N MET A 125 5.61 5.16 -1.03
CA MET A 125 4.53 6.03 -1.49
C MET A 125 3.19 5.28 -1.45
N ALA A 126 2.25 5.78 -0.65
CA ALA A 126 0.90 5.23 -0.50
C ALA A 126 -0.14 6.14 -1.14
N ASP A 127 -0.40 5.96 -2.44
CA ASP A 127 -1.46 6.66 -3.17
C ASP A 127 -2.70 5.75 -3.35
N SER A 128 -3.82 5.98 -2.65
CA SER A 128 -4.04 6.96 -1.58
C SER A 128 -4.70 6.32 -0.37
N THR A 129 -4.28 6.79 0.82
CA THR A 129 -4.87 6.34 2.09
C THR A 129 -6.33 6.78 2.24
N SER A 130 -6.79 7.78 1.47
CA SER A 130 -8.22 8.08 1.30
C SER A 130 -9.00 6.93 0.66
N ARG A 131 -8.51 6.34 -0.43
CA ARG A 131 -9.20 5.20 -1.09
C ARG A 131 -9.19 3.94 -0.21
N TRP A 132 -8.17 3.78 0.62
CA TRP A 132 -8.13 2.76 1.67
C TRP A 132 -9.14 3.03 2.80
N ALA A 133 -9.26 4.27 3.28
CA ALA A 133 -10.27 4.61 4.28
C ALA A 133 -11.71 4.42 3.76
N GLU A 134 -11.96 4.76 2.49
CA GLU A 134 -13.23 4.42 1.82
C GLU A 134 -13.45 2.92 1.70
N ALA A 135 -12.38 2.14 1.49
CA ALA A 135 -12.45 0.69 1.47
C ALA A 135 -12.83 0.11 2.85
N MET A 136 -12.17 0.55 3.92
CA MET A 136 -12.54 0.19 5.29
C MET A 136 -14.00 0.57 5.61
N ARG A 137 -14.47 1.73 5.13
CA ARG A 137 -15.88 2.15 5.26
C ARG A 137 -16.85 1.20 4.56
N GLU A 138 -16.54 0.77 3.35
CA GLU A 138 -17.43 -0.13 2.61
C GLU A 138 -17.44 -1.55 3.19
N ILE A 139 -16.31 -2.04 3.72
CA ILE A 139 -16.24 -3.32 4.46
C ILE A 139 -17.08 -3.23 5.74
N SER A 140 -16.83 -2.20 6.56
CA SER A 140 -17.55 -1.96 7.82
C SER A 140 -19.07 -1.89 7.63
N ALA A 141 -19.52 -1.18 6.59
CA ALA A 141 -20.94 -1.10 6.23
C ALA A 141 -21.53 -2.45 5.77
N ARG A 142 -20.78 -3.29 5.04
CA ARG A 142 -21.20 -4.65 4.63
C ARG A 142 -21.26 -5.63 5.81
N LEU A 143 -20.50 -5.40 6.86
CA LEU A 143 -20.48 -6.17 8.10
C LEU A 143 -21.53 -5.69 9.14
N GLU A 144 -22.34 -4.68 8.79
CA GLU A 144 -23.32 -4.04 9.68
C GLU A 144 -22.71 -3.52 11.00
N GLU A 145 -21.44 -3.12 10.97
CA GLU A 145 -20.75 -2.50 12.11
C GLU A 145 -21.36 -1.12 12.44
N MET A 146 -21.23 -0.69 13.70
CA MET A 146 -21.70 0.63 14.09
C MET A 146 -20.83 1.74 13.43
N PRO A 147 -21.42 2.62 12.60
CA PRO A 147 -20.67 3.67 11.93
C PRO A 147 -20.21 4.75 12.92
N GLY A 148 -18.98 5.20 12.74
CA GLY A 148 -18.42 6.40 13.34
C GLY A 148 -18.67 7.65 12.50
N GLU A 149 -17.74 8.60 12.58
CA GLU A 149 -17.87 9.91 11.96
C GLU A 149 -17.95 9.82 10.42
N ARG A 150 -18.90 10.55 9.82
CA ARG A 150 -19.23 10.52 8.38
C ARG A 150 -19.38 9.10 7.78
N GLY A 151 -19.75 8.12 8.61
CA GLY A 151 -19.99 6.73 8.21
C GLY A 151 -18.77 5.81 8.19
N TYR A 152 -17.55 6.31 8.48
CA TYR A 152 -16.34 5.48 8.58
C TYR A 152 -16.39 4.55 9.81
N PRO A 153 -15.63 3.44 9.85
CA PRO A 153 -15.54 2.59 11.03
C PRO A 153 -15.00 3.34 12.24
N ALA A 154 -15.44 2.95 13.44
CA ALA A 154 -14.95 3.51 14.70
C ALA A 154 -13.42 3.35 14.90
N TYR A 155 -12.80 2.38 14.24
CA TYR A 155 -11.37 2.09 14.26
C TYR A 155 -10.54 2.79 13.17
N LEU A 156 -11.13 3.72 12.38
CA LEU A 156 -10.39 4.45 11.33
C LEU A 156 -9.11 5.10 11.87
N SER A 157 -9.18 5.73 13.04
CA SER A 157 -8.05 6.44 13.66
C SER A 157 -6.91 5.50 14.05
N SER A 158 -7.22 4.35 14.66
CA SER A 158 -6.22 3.35 15.04
C SER A 158 -5.61 2.66 13.82
N ARG A 159 -6.40 2.35 12.78
CA ARG A 159 -5.87 1.77 11.54
C ARG A 159 -4.90 2.70 10.82
N LEU A 160 -5.23 3.99 10.68
CA LEU A 160 -4.31 4.98 10.12
C LEU A 160 -3.03 5.11 10.96
N ALA A 161 -3.15 5.09 12.30
CA ALA A 161 -1.99 5.11 13.19
C ALA A 161 -1.11 3.86 13.07
N GLU A 162 -1.70 2.66 13.08
CA GLU A 162 -1.02 1.37 12.88
C GLU A 162 -0.20 1.33 11.58
N PHE A 163 -0.68 1.99 10.52
CA PHE A 163 0.07 2.10 9.27
C PHE A 163 1.18 3.16 9.34
N TYR A 164 0.86 4.41 9.70
CA TYR A 164 1.85 5.49 9.63
C TYR A 164 2.96 5.40 10.68
N GLU A 165 2.71 4.81 11.85
CA GLU A 165 3.73 4.61 12.91
C GLU A 165 4.75 3.49 12.58
N ARG A 166 4.56 2.72 11.49
CA ARG A 166 5.60 1.82 10.95
C ARG A 166 6.75 2.57 10.26
N ALA A 167 6.58 3.87 9.98
CA ALA A 167 7.65 4.73 9.51
C ALA A 167 8.65 5.04 10.63
N GLY A 168 9.94 4.78 10.40
CA GLY A 168 10.99 5.00 11.38
C GLY A 168 12.35 4.50 10.94
N ARG A 169 13.39 4.92 11.68
CA ARG A 169 14.76 4.41 11.55
C ARG A 169 15.01 3.37 12.62
N VAL A 170 15.65 2.27 12.24
CA VAL A 170 15.94 1.11 13.11
C VAL A 170 17.42 0.78 12.99
N GLU A 171 18.00 0.20 14.04
CA GLU A 171 19.32 -0.45 14.03
C GLU A 171 19.07 -1.97 14.03
N PRO A 172 19.07 -2.64 12.86
CA PRO A 172 18.70 -4.05 12.79
C PRO A 172 19.74 -4.95 13.44
N LEU A 173 19.29 -6.03 14.10
CA LEU A 173 20.21 -6.99 14.71
C LEU A 173 20.95 -7.79 13.64
N GLY A 174 22.27 -7.59 13.56
CA GLY A 174 23.14 -8.32 12.62
C GLY A 174 23.48 -7.55 11.33
N MET A 175 23.01 -6.31 11.19
CA MET A 175 23.44 -5.39 10.14
C MET A 175 24.45 -4.38 10.70
N ASP A 176 25.46 -4.02 9.90
CA ASP A 176 26.41 -2.96 10.25
C ASP A 176 25.80 -1.55 10.06
N ASP A 177 24.89 -1.41 9.08
CA ASP A 177 24.24 -0.16 8.74
C ASP A 177 22.76 -0.10 9.22
N PRO A 178 22.29 1.06 9.71
CA PRO A 178 20.90 1.27 10.12
C PRO A 178 19.97 1.62 8.95
N GLY A 179 18.86 0.89 8.79
CA GLY A 179 17.84 1.18 7.79
C GLY A 179 16.75 2.14 8.26
N SER A 180 15.97 2.67 7.32
CA SER A 180 14.75 3.45 7.62
C SER A 180 13.58 3.19 6.66
N VAL A 181 12.36 3.41 7.13
CA VAL A 181 11.16 3.53 6.30
C VAL A 181 10.61 4.94 6.43
N SER A 182 10.49 5.64 5.30
CA SER A 182 9.83 6.94 5.17
C SER A 182 8.53 6.78 4.39
N ILE A 183 7.37 6.94 5.05
CA ILE A 183 6.05 6.83 4.41
C ILE A 183 5.59 8.22 3.92
N VAL A 184 5.26 8.30 2.64
CA VAL A 184 4.60 9.45 2.00
C VAL A 184 3.21 8.99 1.55
N GLY A 185 2.15 9.41 2.25
CA GLY A 185 0.78 9.05 1.90
C GLY A 185 0.04 10.19 1.22
N ALA A 186 -0.60 9.92 0.08
CA ALA A 186 -1.53 10.85 -0.54
C ALA A 186 -2.91 10.78 0.14
N VAL A 187 -3.50 11.95 0.40
CA VAL A 187 -4.83 12.12 1.00
C VAL A 187 -5.62 13.10 0.12
N SER A 188 -6.78 12.66 -0.35
CA SER A 188 -7.64 13.39 -1.29
C SER A 188 -8.98 13.74 -0.62
N PRO A 189 -9.02 14.80 0.20
CA PRO A 189 -10.24 15.18 0.93
C PRO A 189 -11.36 15.61 -0.04
N PRO A 190 -12.60 15.08 0.11
CA PRO A 190 -13.72 15.47 -0.74
C PRO A 190 -13.94 16.98 -0.77
N GLY A 191 -13.95 17.57 -1.96
CA GLY A 191 -14.09 19.02 -2.15
C GLY A 191 -12.87 19.87 -1.71
N GLY A 192 -11.85 19.29 -1.09
CA GLY A 192 -10.80 20.02 -0.37
C GLY A 192 -11.11 20.27 1.11
N ASP A 193 -12.12 19.60 1.67
CA ASP A 193 -12.49 19.73 3.09
C ASP A 193 -11.49 19.02 4.01
N PHE A 194 -10.46 19.71 4.48
CA PHE A 194 -9.50 19.17 5.44
C PHE A 194 -10.10 18.82 6.82
N SER A 195 -11.37 19.18 7.12
CA SER A 195 -12.05 18.80 8.36
C SER A 195 -12.66 17.39 8.33
N GLU A 196 -12.55 16.68 7.22
CA GLU A 196 -13.09 15.33 7.09
C GLU A 196 -12.26 14.27 7.87
N PRO A 197 -12.86 13.14 8.29
CA PRO A 197 -12.27 12.22 9.24
C PRO A 197 -10.94 11.58 8.81
N VAL A 198 -10.70 11.32 7.53
CA VAL A 198 -9.46 10.68 7.08
C VAL A 198 -8.30 11.66 7.27
N THR A 199 -8.42 12.87 6.70
CA THR A 199 -7.46 13.96 6.87
C THR A 199 -7.22 14.27 8.35
N GLN A 200 -8.28 14.45 9.15
CA GLN A 200 -8.14 14.79 10.56
C GLN A 200 -7.46 13.69 11.38
N ASN A 201 -7.65 12.42 11.05
CA ASN A 201 -6.95 11.33 11.74
C ASN A 201 -5.52 11.14 11.24
N THR A 202 -5.26 11.25 9.93
CA THR A 202 -3.90 11.24 9.39
C THR A 202 -3.04 12.36 9.98
N LEU A 203 -3.56 13.60 10.04
CA LEU A 203 -2.87 14.76 10.63
C LEU A 203 -2.53 14.62 12.12
N ARG A 204 -3.14 13.67 12.85
CA ARG A 204 -2.79 13.39 14.26
C ARG A 204 -1.55 12.52 14.41
N VAL A 205 -1.15 11.81 13.35
CA VAL A 205 -0.07 10.83 13.36
C VAL A 205 1.12 11.31 12.52
N VAL A 206 0.87 11.87 11.33
CA VAL A 206 1.95 12.29 10.43
C VAL A 206 2.65 13.54 10.94
N LYS A 207 3.99 13.55 10.82
CA LYS A 207 4.84 14.64 11.32
C LYS A 207 4.89 15.87 10.41
N ASN A 208 4.63 15.67 9.11
CA ASN A 208 4.70 16.70 8.08
C ASN A 208 3.45 16.62 7.19
N PHE A 209 3.02 17.77 6.67
CA PHE A 209 1.87 17.89 5.78
C PHE A 209 2.19 18.88 4.66
N TRP A 210 1.92 18.48 3.41
CA TRP A 210 2.06 19.32 2.23
C TRP A 210 0.68 19.46 1.58
N ALA A 211 0.09 20.66 1.69
CA ALA A 211 -1.16 20.97 1.01
C ALA A 211 -0.89 21.28 -0.46
N LEU A 212 -1.61 20.63 -1.37
CA LEU A 212 -1.67 21.00 -2.78
C LEU A 212 -2.79 22.01 -2.98
N ASP A 213 -2.43 23.21 -3.44
CA ASP A 213 -3.41 24.25 -3.78
C ASP A 213 -3.95 24.05 -5.20
N LYS A 214 -5.28 24.09 -5.34
CA LYS A 214 -5.97 23.95 -6.63
C LYS A 214 -5.65 25.10 -7.56
N ASP A 215 -5.46 26.31 -7.02
CA ASP A 215 -5.17 27.49 -7.83
C ASP A 215 -3.76 27.44 -8.43
N LEU A 216 -2.81 26.75 -7.77
CA LEU A 216 -1.47 26.51 -8.30
C LEU A 216 -1.41 25.37 -9.33
N GLY A 217 -2.26 24.36 -9.20
CA GLY A 217 -2.30 23.21 -10.12
C GLY A 217 -2.89 23.51 -11.51
N ILE A 218 -3.59 24.63 -11.69
CA ILE A 218 -4.19 25.02 -12.98
C ILE A 218 -3.19 25.78 -13.86
N ASP A 219 -2.28 26.56 -13.28
CA ASP A 219 -1.48 27.55 -14.03
C ASP A 219 -0.11 27.06 -14.51
N LYS A 220 0.44 25.95 -14.00
CA LYS A 220 1.70 25.36 -14.47
C LYS A 220 1.75 23.83 -14.33
N PRO A 221 2.04 23.06 -15.40
CA PRO A 221 2.57 21.72 -15.23
C PRO A 221 3.96 21.81 -14.59
N PHE A 222 4.23 20.96 -13.61
CA PHE A 222 5.55 20.83 -13.02
C PHE A 222 6.49 20.16 -14.03
N LEU A 223 7.62 20.81 -14.30
CA LEU A 223 8.76 20.36 -15.12
C LEU A 223 10.00 20.29 -14.24
#